data_AF-A0A972RHD5-F1
#
_entry.id   AF-A0A972RHD5-F1
#
_cell.length_a   1.000
_cell.length_b   1.000
_cell.length_c   1.000
_cell.angle_alpha   90.00
_cell.angle_beta   90.00
_cell.angle_gamma   90.00
#
_symmetry.space_group_name_H-M   'P 1'
#
loop_
_entity.id
_entity.type
_entity.pdbx_description
1 polymer ?
#
loop_
_entity_poly.entity_id
_entity_poly.type
_entity_poly.pdbx_seq_one_letter_code
_entity_poly.pdbx_strand_id
1 'polypeptide(L)' 'MARGIYKRGNIWWIRYAGLDGKIVYESSGSIRFKDAEAFLSNVKRDKGFQVS' A
#
# COMPACT_ATOMS: atom_id res chain seq x y z
N MET A 1 -5.78 9.55 -8.68
CA MET A 1 -6.26 8.39 -7.90
C MET A 1 -5.07 7.53 -7.48
N ALA A 2 -4.93 7.21 -6.20
CA ALA A 2 -3.77 6.49 -5.65
C ALA A 2 -3.69 5.04 -6.21
N ARG A 3 -2.72 4.79 -7.10
CA ARG A 3 -2.50 3.52 -7.83
C ARG A 3 -1.93 2.40 -6.94
N GLY A 4 -2.64 2.03 -5.89
CA GLY A 4 -2.18 0.94 -5.01
C GLY A 4 -2.98 0.73 -3.74
N ILE A 5 -3.98 1.55 -3.41
CA ILE A 5 -4.81 1.36 -2.23
C ILE A 5 -6.21 0.93 -2.67
N TYR A 6 -6.72 -0.17 -2.11
CA TYR A 6 -8.04 -0.69 -2.41
C TYR A 6 -8.71 -1.21 -1.14
N LYS A 7 -10.05 -1.11 -1.06
CA LYS A 7 -10.78 -1.58 0.12
C LYS A 7 -11.18 -3.05 -0.06
N ARG A 8 -10.94 -3.89 0.95
CA ARG A 8 -11.41 -5.28 0.98
C ARG A 8 -12.23 -5.50 2.26
N GLY A 9 -13.54 -5.61 2.10
CA GLY A 9 -14.47 -5.60 3.23
C GLY A 9 -14.40 -4.24 3.95
N ASN A 10 -14.00 -4.25 5.22
CA ASN A 10 -13.86 -3.03 6.02
C ASN A 10 -12.42 -2.50 6.12
N ILE A 11 -11.42 -3.28 5.70
CA ILE A 11 -10.00 -2.95 5.85
C ILE A 11 -9.45 -2.43 4.52
N TRP A 12 -8.56 -1.46 4.58
CA TRP A 12 -7.81 -1.00 3.42
C TRP A 12 -6.60 -1.90 3.16
N TRP A 13 -6.42 -2.24 1.90
CA TRP A 13 -5.34 -3.07 1.41
C TRP A 13 -4.50 -2.28 0.43
N ILE A 14 -3.25 -2.69 0.35
CA ILE A 14 -2.21 -1.97 -0.35
C ILE A 14 -1.51 -2.96 -1.28
N ARG A 15 -1.39 -2.59 -2.54
CA ARG A 15 -0.70 -3.33 -3.59
C ARG A 15 0.48 -2.50 -4.05
N TYR A 16 1.66 -3.09 -4.01
CA TYR A 16 2.89 -2.41 -4.39
C TYR A 16 3.91 -3.41 -4.97
N ALA A 17 4.77 -2.99 -5.91
CA ALA A 17 5.71 -3.87 -6.62
C ALA A 17 7.13 -3.76 -6.07
N GLY A 18 7.62 -4.83 -5.42
CA GLY A 18 8.90 -4.93 -4.72
C GLY A 18 10.08 -4.41 -5.52
N LEU A 19 11.17 -4.09 -4.84
CA LEU A 19 12.47 -3.92 -5.50
C LEU A 19 12.82 -5.16 -6.34
N ASP A 20 12.41 -6.35 -5.90
CA ASP A 20 12.52 -7.62 -6.63
C ASP A 20 11.51 -7.78 -7.79
N GLY A 21 10.71 -6.76 -8.11
CA GLY A 21 9.63 -6.80 -9.10
C GLY A 21 8.39 -7.62 -8.67
N LYS A 22 8.42 -8.23 -7.48
CA LYS A 22 7.30 -9.03 -6.97
C LYS A 22 6.16 -8.14 -6.47
N ILE A 23 4.94 -8.42 -6.90
CA ILE A 23 3.76 -7.71 -6.40
C ILE A 23 3.43 -8.21 -4.99
N VAL A 24 3.48 -7.30 -4.02
CA VAL A 24 3.11 -7.54 -2.62
C VAL A 24 1.72 -6.97 -2.37
N TYR A 25 0.92 -7.73 -1.64
CA TYR A 25 -0.40 -7.34 -1.16
C TYR A 25 -0.38 -7.36 0.35
N GLU A 26 -0.53 -6.19 0.96
CA GLU A 26 -0.44 -6.03 2.41
C GLU A 26 -1.67 -5.28 2.91
N SER A 27 -2.27 -5.75 4.01
CA SER A 27 -3.36 -5.02 4.64
C SER A 27 -2.79 -3.85 5.42
N SER A 28 -3.38 -2.66 5.29
CA SER A 28 -3.02 -1.53 6.16
C SER A 28 -3.41 -1.78 7.62
N GLY A 29 -4.22 -2.81 7.90
CA GLY A 29 -4.77 -3.10 9.23
C GLY A 29 -5.85 -2.10 9.68
N SER A 30 -6.08 -1.04 8.91
CA SER A 30 -6.93 0.08 9.28
C SER A 30 -8.15 0.20 8.38
N ILE A 31 -9.27 0.61 8.97
CA ILE A 31 -10.53 0.92 8.26
C ILE A 31 -10.54 2.33 7.66
N ARG A 32 -9.57 3.16 8.06
CA ARG A 32 -9.42 4.57 7.62
C ARG A 32 -8.51 4.64 6.40
N PHE A 33 -8.93 5.40 5.40
CA PHE A 33 -8.14 5.59 4.18
C PHE A 33 -6.84 6.35 4.45
N LYS A 34 -6.86 7.36 5.34
CA LYS A 34 -5.67 8.13 5.73
C LYS A 34 -4.57 7.26 6.34
N ASP A 35 -4.94 6.28 7.18
CA ASP A 35 -3.99 5.30 7.73
C ASP A 35 -3.33 4.47 6.61
N ALA A 36 -4.12 4.02 5.64
CA ALA A 36 -3.59 3.27 4.50
C ALA A 36 -2.65 4.11 3.62
N GLU A 37 -2.95 5.40 3.46
CA GLU A 37 -2.11 6.34 2.72
C GLU A 37 -0.79 6.63 3.45
N ALA A 38 -0.84 6.82 4.77
CA ALA A 38 0.34 6.98 5.62
C ALA A 38 1.21 5.71 5.61
N PHE A 39 0.58 4.54 5.70
CA PHE A 39 1.27 3.25 5.61
C PHE A 39 1.97 3.10 4.26
N LEU A 40 1.27 3.35 3.15
CA LEU A 40 1.87 3.27 1.81
C LEU A 40 3.05 4.26 1.68
N SER A 41 2.93 5.46 2.24
CA SER A 41 3.99 6.47 2.22
C SER A 41 5.23 6.01 3.00
N ASN A 42 5.02 5.40 4.17
CA ASN A 42 6.10 4.77 4.94
C ASN A 42 6.74 3.62 4.19
N VAL A 43 5.96 2.71 3.61
CA VAL A 43 6.46 1.58 2.82
C VAL A 43 7.30 2.03 1.63
N LYS A 44 6.87 3.09 0.93
CA LYS A 44 7.65 3.68 -0.17
C LYS A 44 9.00 4.20 0.30
N ARG A 45 9.03 4.87 1.45
CA ARG A 45 10.25 5.43 2.03
C ARG A 45 11.19 4.36 2.54
N ASP A 46 10.67 3.38 3.26
CA ASP A 46 11.45 2.35 3.95
C ASP A 46 11.97 1.29 2.98
N LYS A 47 11.16 0.93 1.97
CA LYS A 47 11.46 -0.16 1.04
C LYS A 47 11.75 0.28 -0.41
N GLY A 48 11.90 1.58 -0.68
CA GLY A 48 12.42 2.09 -1.95
C GLY A 48 11.57 1.79 -3.20
N PHE A 49 10.24 1.86 -3.11
CA PHE A 49 9.35 1.47 -4.21
C PHE A 49 9.17 2.55 -5.29
N GLN A 50 9.16 2.16 -6.57
CA GLN A 50 8.60 2.95 -7.68
C GLN A 50 7.13 2.57 -7.90
N VAL A 51 6.23 3.56 -7.91
CA VAL A 51 4.84 3.39 -8.35
C VAL A 51 4.75 3.73 -9.84
N SER A 52 4.41 2.74 -10.66
CA SER A 52 4.20 2.91 -12.11
C SER A 52 2.92 3.66 -12.47
#